data_AF-B3EPX9-F1
#
_entry.id   AF-B3EPX9-F1
#
_cell.length_a   1.000
_cell.length_b   1.000
_cell.length_c   1.000
_cell.angle_alpha   90.00
_cell.angle_beta   90.00
_cell.angle_gamma   90.00
#
_symmetry.space_group_name_H-M   'P 1'
#
loop_
_entity.id
_entity.type
_entity.pdbx_description
1 polymer ?
#
loop_
_entity_poly.entity_id
_entity_poly.type
_entity_poly.pdbx_seq_one_letter_code
_entity_poly.pdbx_strand_id
1 'polypeptide(L)'
;MAALSLILLIVNSSDMSLTWSQLEDMPLLDIIGQGETRHTEFKRLVHSPSKIAKSIVAFANTEGGIILIGVDDDKRIVGIHSEKEMLEIVYDAVKLHIDPTVGIETEILEYKRRLVLAVHVPESDDKPHYHLEEQRDPDTLKMIMQRKVYMREESHNKVATKDKVCLMKAIRNPLKLSFGTNEKMLLGYLKKNPSITADEFSSLAGIPMQKAMQTLIALVRSGAIKLCTKGRESFYSLQNG
;
A
#
# COMPACT_ATOMS: atom_id res chain seq x y z
N MET A 1 -15.74 -9.44 37.00
CA MET A 1 -14.56 -9.97 36.27
C MET A 1 -15.06 -10.48 34.93
N ALA A 2 -15.46 -9.56 34.04
CA ALA A 2 -14.59 -8.95 33.02
C ALA A 2 -14.09 -10.04 32.06
N ALA A 3 -14.85 -10.32 30.99
CA ALA A 3 -14.74 -9.66 29.69
C ALA A 3 -13.63 -10.27 28.83
N LEU A 4 -14.03 -11.18 27.93
CA LEU A 4 -13.40 -11.27 26.62
C LEU A 4 -14.52 -11.23 25.59
N SER A 5 -14.44 -10.15 24.81
CA SER A 5 -15.52 -9.57 24.02
C SER A 5 -15.74 -10.37 22.74
N LEU A 6 -17.01 -10.71 22.56
CA LEU A 6 -17.70 -10.79 21.28
C LEU A 6 -17.24 -9.68 20.31
N ILE A 7 -16.45 -10.02 19.29
CA ILE A 7 -16.40 -9.33 17.99
C ILE A 7 -16.17 -10.42 16.93
N LEU A 8 -17.25 -11.13 16.59
CA LEU A 8 -17.35 -11.93 15.36
C LEU A 8 -18.67 -11.54 14.69
N LEU A 9 -18.66 -10.38 14.03
CA LEU A 9 -19.71 -9.78 13.20
C LEU A 9 -19.08 -8.44 12.77
N ILE A 10 -18.67 -8.18 11.52
CA ILE A 10 -19.23 -8.51 10.21
C ILE A 10 -18.04 -8.44 9.24
N VAL A 11 -17.70 -9.53 8.55
CA VAL A 11 -16.96 -9.42 7.28
C VAL A 11 -18.02 -9.57 6.21
N ASN A 12 -18.30 -8.48 5.49
CA ASN A 12 -19.18 -8.47 4.34
C ASN A 12 -18.73 -9.55 3.35
N SER A 13 -19.66 -10.43 3.00
CA SER A 13 -19.50 -11.63 2.18
C SER A 13 -19.37 -11.33 0.68
N SER A 14 -18.44 -10.46 0.29
CA SER A 14 -18.15 -10.18 -1.13
C SER A 14 -16.68 -10.01 -1.49
N ASP A 15 -15.75 -10.21 -0.55
CA ASP A 15 -14.33 -10.36 -0.87
C ASP A 15 -13.72 -11.44 0.04
N MET A 16 -13.54 -12.64 -0.51
CA MET A 16 -12.84 -13.75 0.16
C MET A 16 -11.32 -13.59 0.00
N SER A 17 -10.79 -12.43 0.33
CA SER A 17 -9.35 -12.24 0.43
C SER A 17 -8.88 -12.78 1.79
N LEU A 18 -8.00 -13.78 1.75
CA LEU A 18 -7.30 -14.24 2.96
C LEU A 18 -6.44 -13.11 3.51
N THR A 19 -6.42 -12.95 4.83
CA THR A 19 -5.52 -12.02 5.49
C THR A 19 -4.07 -12.47 5.34
N TRP A 20 -3.11 -11.53 5.44
CA TRP A 20 -1.68 -11.85 5.41
C TRP A 20 -1.30 -12.96 6.39
N SER A 21 -1.77 -12.88 7.64
CA SER A 21 -1.51 -13.91 8.68
C SER A 21 -2.06 -15.29 8.34
N GLN A 22 -3.04 -15.40 7.44
CA GLN A 22 -3.58 -16.70 7.00
C GLN A 22 -2.81 -17.29 5.81
N LEU A 23 -2.09 -16.46 5.05
CA LEU A 23 -1.32 -16.90 3.89
C LEU A 23 0.06 -17.45 4.25
N GLU A 24 0.62 -16.99 5.38
CA GLU A 24 1.97 -17.34 5.84
C GLU A 24 2.16 -18.86 6.01
N ASP A 25 1.16 -19.56 6.55
CA ASP A 25 1.21 -21.01 6.80
C ASP A 25 0.56 -21.85 5.68
N MET A 26 0.17 -21.22 4.56
CA MET A 26 -0.61 -21.89 3.54
C MET A 26 0.28 -22.72 2.58
N PRO A 27 -0.12 -23.95 2.19
CA PRO A 27 0.61 -24.71 1.19
C PRO A 27 0.73 -23.96 -0.14
N LEU A 28 1.91 -24.03 -0.77
CA LEU A 28 2.24 -23.34 -2.04
C LEU A 28 1.14 -23.47 -3.11
N LEU A 29 0.59 -24.68 -3.30
CA LEU A 29 -0.41 -24.94 -4.33
C LEU A 29 -1.73 -24.23 -4.07
N ASP A 30 -2.09 -24.02 -2.81
CA ASP A 30 -3.34 -23.35 -2.46
C ASP A 30 -3.23 -21.84 -2.67
N ILE A 31 -2.06 -21.26 -2.35
CA ILE A 31 -1.73 -19.85 -2.66
C ILE A 31 -1.79 -19.64 -4.19
N ILE A 32 -1.13 -20.52 -4.95
CA ILE A 32 -1.16 -20.47 -6.42
C ILE A 32 -2.60 -20.66 -6.96
N GLY A 33 -3.37 -21.55 -6.33
CA GLY A 33 -4.76 -21.83 -6.69
C GLY A 33 -5.65 -20.59 -6.60
N GLN A 34 -5.46 -19.74 -5.59
CA GLN A 34 -6.18 -18.47 -5.45
C GLN A 34 -5.80 -17.46 -6.54
N GLY A 35 -4.54 -17.45 -6.96
CA GLY A 35 -4.03 -16.51 -7.95
C GLY A 35 -3.46 -15.25 -7.32
N GLU A 36 -3.24 -14.22 -8.14
CA GLU A 36 -2.82 -12.92 -7.63
C GLU A 36 -3.97 -12.24 -6.90
N THR A 37 -3.67 -11.74 -5.71
CA THR A 37 -4.64 -11.11 -4.81
C THR A 37 -4.05 -9.83 -4.25
N ARG A 38 -4.76 -9.15 -3.35
CA ARG A 38 -4.20 -8.01 -2.63
C ARG A 38 -2.94 -8.34 -1.82
N HIS A 39 -2.77 -9.59 -1.42
CA HIS A 39 -1.65 -10.10 -0.62
C HIS A 39 -0.72 -11.07 -1.37
N THR A 40 -0.94 -11.30 -2.66
CA THR A 40 -0.17 -12.28 -3.44
C THR A 40 0.18 -11.72 -4.81
N GLU A 41 1.46 -11.75 -5.18
CA GLU A 41 1.94 -11.37 -6.51
C GLU A 41 2.82 -12.50 -7.08
N PHE A 42 2.60 -12.86 -8.34
CA PHE A 42 3.40 -13.84 -9.03
C PHE A 42 4.42 -13.13 -9.91
N LYS A 43 5.62 -13.71 -9.97
CA LYS A 43 6.64 -13.28 -10.92
C LYS A 43 7.26 -14.51 -11.54
N ARG A 44 7.15 -14.63 -12.86
CA ARG A 44 7.82 -15.70 -13.59
C ARG A 44 9.34 -15.66 -13.34
N LEU A 45 9.93 -14.47 -13.43
CA LEU A 45 11.36 -14.21 -13.22
C LEU A 45 11.57 -12.73 -12.86
N VAL A 46 12.64 -12.42 -12.13
CA VAL A 46 13.00 -11.05 -11.76
C VAL A 46 14.44 -10.80 -12.21
N HIS A 47 14.64 -9.77 -13.03
CA HIS A 47 15.95 -9.32 -13.51
C HIS A 47 16.32 -7.91 -13.05
N SER A 48 15.41 -7.23 -12.36
CA SER A 48 15.58 -5.83 -12.00
C SER A 48 15.21 -5.63 -10.54
N PRO A 49 16.19 -5.30 -9.69
CA PRO A 49 15.96 -4.91 -8.30
C PRO A 49 14.89 -3.80 -8.16
N SER A 50 14.95 -2.76 -9.01
CA SER A 50 13.93 -1.68 -9.04
C SER A 50 12.51 -2.22 -9.24
N LYS A 51 12.29 -3.16 -10.17
CA LYS A 51 10.95 -3.69 -10.47
C LYS A 51 10.34 -4.47 -9.31
N ILE A 52 11.13 -5.29 -8.61
CA ILE A 52 10.63 -6.02 -7.45
C ILE A 52 10.50 -5.11 -6.23
N ALA A 53 11.39 -4.13 -6.04
CA ALA A 53 11.29 -3.12 -4.98
C ALA A 53 9.93 -2.41 -5.00
N LYS A 54 9.39 -2.11 -6.19
CA LYS A 54 8.04 -1.55 -6.36
C LYS A 54 6.95 -2.40 -5.71
N SER A 55 7.06 -3.72 -5.81
CA SER A 55 6.09 -4.68 -5.26
C SER A 55 6.24 -4.77 -3.74
N ILE A 56 7.49 -4.85 -3.26
CA ILE A 56 7.82 -4.84 -1.82
C ILE A 56 7.29 -3.55 -1.16
N VAL A 57 7.55 -2.39 -1.75
CA VAL A 57 7.02 -1.09 -1.28
C VAL A 57 5.50 -1.10 -1.22
N ALA A 58 4.83 -1.65 -2.24
CA ALA A 58 3.37 -1.68 -2.30
C ALA A 58 2.76 -2.54 -1.18
N PHE A 59 3.32 -3.73 -0.93
CA PHE A 59 2.89 -4.59 0.18
C PHE A 59 3.15 -3.94 1.54
N ALA A 60 4.36 -3.45 1.77
CA ALA A 60 4.75 -2.82 3.04
C ALA A 60 3.90 -1.58 3.39
N ASN A 61 3.49 -0.80 2.38
CA ASN A 61 2.62 0.37 2.56
C ASN A 61 1.13 0.02 2.64
N THR A 62 0.75 -1.23 2.49
CA THR A 62 -0.65 -1.67 2.55
C THR A 62 -0.85 -2.61 3.73
N GLU A 63 -0.98 -3.91 3.49
CA GLU A 63 -1.37 -4.92 4.48
C GLU A 63 -0.44 -6.14 4.43
N GLY A 64 0.78 -5.95 3.91
CA GLY A 64 1.73 -7.04 3.68
C GLY A 64 1.28 -8.00 2.56
N GLY A 65 2.12 -9.00 2.28
CA GLY A 65 1.88 -9.97 1.24
C GLY A 65 3.11 -10.81 0.89
N ILE A 66 2.91 -11.76 -0.02
CA ILE A 66 3.91 -12.68 -0.53
C ILE A 66 4.13 -12.46 -2.02
N ILE A 67 5.39 -12.45 -2.44
CA ILE A 67 5.78 -12.48 -3.85
C ILE A 67 6.33 -13.89 -4.13
N LEU A 68 5.70 -14.62 -5.06
CA LEU A 68 6.19 -15.92 -5.51
C LEU A 68 6.98 -15.76 -6.82
N ILE A 69 8.29 -15.93 -6.76
CA ILE A 69 9.20 -15.86 -7.90
C ILE A 69 9.43 -17.28 -8.44
N GLY A 70 9.22 -17.48 -9.74
CA GLY A 70 9.18 -18.79 -10.39
C GLY A 70 7.76 -19.29 -10.68
N VAL A 71 6.75 -18.42 -10.57
CA VAL A 71 5.35 -18.70 -10.90
C VAL A 71 4.90 -17.73 -11.99
N ASP A 72 4.33 -18.26 -13.07
CA ASP A 72 3.81 -17.47 -14.19
C ASP A 72 2.38 -16.99 -13.92
N ASP A 73 1.91 -15.99 -14.66
CA ASP A 73 0.60 -15.34 -14.45
C ASP A 73 -0.57 -16.33 -14.66
N ASP A 74 -0.34 -17.37 -15.47
CA ASP A 74 -1.28 -18.48 -15.71
C ASP A 74 -1.21 -19.58 -14.64
N LYS A 75 -0.61 -19.29 -13.47
CA LYS A 75 -0.44 -20.17 -12.30
C LYS A 75 0.53 -21.33 -12.52
N ARG A 76 1.27 -21.36 -13.64
CA ARG A 76 2.27 -22.41 -13.88
C ARG A 76 3.54 -22.14 -13.07
N ILE A 77 3.97 -23.14 -12.30
CA ILE A 77 5.27 -23.14 -11.61
C ILE A 77 6.36 -23.39 -12.65
N VAL A 78 7.05 -22.33 -13.10
CA VAL A 78 8.20 -22.43 -14.02
C VAL A 78 9.49 -22.76 -13.28
N GLY A 79 9.58 -22.31 -12.03
CA GLY A 79 10.75 -22.41 -11.16
C GLY A 79 11.83 -21.38 -11.47
N ILE A 80 12.73 -21.18 -10.50
CA ILE A 80 13.95 -20.38 -10.64
C ILE A 80 15.16 -21.27 -10.93
N HIS A 81 16.15 -20.74 -11.65
CA HIS A 81 17.36 -21.48 -12.01
C HIS A 81 18.47 -21.38 -10.96
N SER A 82 18.56 -20.26 -10.25
CA SER A 82 19.57 -19.99 -9.23
C SER A 82 18.91 -19.30 -8.05
N GLU A 83 18.84 -19.98 -6.92
CA GLU A 83 18.39 -19.41 -5.64
C GLU A 83 19.22 -18.18 -5.28
N LYS A 84 20.56 -18.31 -5.35
CA LYS A 84 21.49 -17.26 -4.98
C LYS A 84 21.28 -15.97 -5.77
N GLU A 85 21.15 -16.09 -7.10
CA GLU A 85 20.94 -14.92 -7.96
C GLU A 85 19.62 -14.21 -7.64
N MET A 86 18.55 -14.97 -7.40
CA MET A 86 17.25 -14.39 -7.07
C MET A 86 17.27 -13.70 -5.70
N LEU A 87 17.91 -14.30 -4.69
CA LEU A 87 18.10 -13.69 -3.38
C LEU A 87 18.92 -12.39 -3.49
N GLU A 88 20.02 -12.38 -4.26
CA GLU A 88 20.83 -11.18 -4.50
C GLU A 88 19.98 -10.05 -5.09
N ILE A 89 19.16 -10.33 -6.12
CA ILE A 89 18.27 -9.34 -6.74
C ILE A 89 17.23 -8.81 -5.74
N VAL A 90 16.66 -9.67 -4.90
CA VAL A 90 15.67 -9.30 -3.88
C VAL A 90 16.30 -8.41 -2.81
N TYR A 91 17.49 -8.75 -2.31
CA TYR A 91 18.17 -7.94 -1.30
C TYR A 91 18.68 -6.62 -1.85
N ASP A 92 19.17 -6.59 -3.10
CA ASP A 92 19.53 -5.34 -3.78
C ASP A 92 18.31 -4.44 -3.97
N ALA A 93 17.13 -5.01 -4.21
CA ALA A 93 15.90 -4.25 -4.30
C ALA A 93 15.62 -3.48 -3.01
N VAL A 94 15.68 -4.17 -1.86
CA VAL A 94 15.46 -3.57 -0.54
C VAL A 94 16.53 -2.52 -0.24
N LYS A 95 17.79 -2.81 -0.52
CA LYS A 95 18.92 -1.96 -0.14
C LYS A 95 19.05 -0.70 -1.00
N LEU A 96 18.80 -0.81 -2.31
CA LEU A 96 19.12 0.25 -3.27
C LEU A 96 17.89 1.05 -3.71
N HIS A 97 16.69 0.46 -3.61
CA HIS A 97 15.48 1.03 -4.20
C HIS A 97 14.35 1.31 -3.19
N ILE A 98 14.58 1.13 -1.89
CA ILE A 98 13.56 1.32 -0.86
C ILE A 98 14.09 2.21 0.28
N ASP A 99 13.37 3.30 0.58
CA ASP A 99 13.68 4.20 1.71
C ASP A 99 12.40 4.69 2.41
N PRO A 100 12.23 4.53 3.74
CA PRO A 100 13.06 3.72 4.64
C PRO A 100 13.11 2.26 4.19
N THR A 101 14.12 1.48 4.58
CA THR A 101 14.21 0.05 4.18
C THR A 101 13.07 -0.77 4.79
N VAL A 102 12.66 -1.84 4.11
CA VAL A 102 11.64 -2.79 4.59
C VAL A 102 12.33 -4.10 5.01
N GLY A 103 12.01 -4.61 6.20
CA GLY A 103 12.42 -5.97 6.59
C GLY A 103 11.59 -7.00 5.83
N ILE A 104 12.26 -7.96 5.20
CA ILE A 104 11.62 -9.06 4.45
C ILE A 104 12.13 -10.40 4.94
N GLU A 105 11.33 -11.44 4.74
CA GLU A 105 11.73 -12.83 4.97
C GLU A 105 11.64 -13.60 3.65
N THR A 106 12.50 -14.60 3.47
CA THR A 106 12.56 -15.38 2.23
C THR A 106 12.63 -16.87 2.50
N GLU A 107 11.86 -17.63 1.72
CA GLU A 107 11.80 -19.09 1.80
C GLU A 107 11.91 -19.70 0.40
N ILE A 108 12.62 -20.84 0.29
CA ILE A 108 12.67 -21.63 -0.94
C ILE A 108 11.71 -22.81 -0.83
N LEU A 109 10.72 -22.81 -1.71
CA LEU A 109 9.71 -23.83 -1.80
C LEU A 109 9.99 -24.72 -3.02
N GLU A 110 10.04 -26.04 -2.83
CA GLU A 110 10.23 -26.98 -3.94
C GLU A 110 8.92 -27.67 -4.33
N TYR A 111 8.60 -27.67 -5.61
CA TYR A 111 7.50 -28.46 -6.17
C TYR A 111 7.92 -29.15 -7.47
N LYS A 112 7.82 -30.48 -7.51
CA LYS A 112 8.18 -31.31 -8.68
C LYS A 112 9.57 -30.95 -9.27
N ARG A 113 10.58 -30.81 -8.40
CA ARG A 113 11.97 -30.44 -8.76
C ARG A 113 12.12 -29.04 -9.35
N ARG A 114 11.16 -28.15 -9.10
CA ARG A 114 11.23 -26.72 -9.43
C ARG A 114 11.23 -25.93 -8.14
N LEU A 115 12.17 -24.99 -8.04
CA LEU A 115 12.29 -24.11 -6.88
C LEU A 115 11.47 -22.84 -7.11
N VAL A 116 10.76 -22.38 -6.09
CA VAL A 116 10.04 -21.11 -6.05
C VAL A 116 10.59 -20.33 -4.87
N LEU A 117 10.97 -19.07 -5.10
CA LEU A 117 11.37 -18.17 -4.02
C LEU A 117 10.14 -17.41 -3.55
N ALA A 118 9.73 -17.67 -2.32
CA ALA A 118 8.74 -16.88 -1.60
C ALA A 118 9.43 -15.70 -0.90
N VAL A 119 8.94 -14.49 -1.15
CA VAL A 119 9.39 -13.27 -0.45
C VAL A 119 8.21 -12.75 0.36
N HIS A 120 8.32 -12.87 1.68
CA HIS A 120 7.34 -12.42 2.65
C HIS A 120 7.63 -10.96 3.00
N VAL A 121 6.63 -10.10 2.80
CA VAL A 121 6.71 -8.67 3.03
C VAL A 121 5.66 -8.31 4.08
N PRO A 122 6.05 -7.95 5.31
CA PRO A 122 5.10 -7.54 6.33
C PRO A 122 4.48 -6.19 6.01
N GLU A 123 3.29 -5.93 6.56
CA GLU A 123 2.80 -4.57 6.71
C GLU A 123 3.78 -3.79 7.60
N SER A 124 4.20 -2.60 7.15
CA SER A 124 5.12 -1.79 7.94
C SER A 124 4.40 -0.83 8.87
N ASP A 125 4.97 -0.63 10.06
CA ASP A 125 4.58 0.44 10.98
C ASP A 125 5.24 1.79 10.65
N ASP A 126 6.28 1.79 9.81
CA ASP A 126 7.09 2.97 9.47
C ASP A 126 6.67 3.65 8.15
N LYS A 127 5.42 3.46 7.72
CA LYS A 127 4.90 4.03 6.46
C LYS A 127 5.04 5.57 6.41
N PRO A 128 5.24 6.16 5.21
CA PRO A 128 5.36 5.49 3.92
C PRO A 128 6.81 5.09 3.57
N HIS A 129 6.95 3.92 2.96
CA HIS A 129 8.14 3.51 2.21
C HIS A 129 8.10 4.06 0.79
N TYR A 130 9.24 4.51 0.30
CA TYR A 130 9.42 5.06 -1.04
C TYR A 130 10.18 4.07 -1.91
N HIS A 131 9.68 3.85 -3.12
CA HIS A 131 10.46 3.31 -4.22
C HIS A 131 11.35 4.41 -4.81
N LEU A 132 12.64 4.13 -4.92
CA LEU A 132 13.67 5.02 -5.43
C LEU A 132 14.12 4.55 -6.81
N GLU A 133 14.08 5.44 -7.80
CA GLU A 133 14.52 5.13 -9.15
C GLU A 133 15.23 6.33 -9.77
N GLU A 134 16.46 6.10 -10.23
CA GLU A 134 17.18 7.09 -11.02
C GLU A 134 16.59 7.16 -12.43
N GLN A 135 16.20 8.36 -12.83
CA GLN A 135 15.70 8.62 -14.18
C GLN A 135 16.14 9.99 -14.65
N ARG A 136 16.10 10.22 -15.96
CA ARG A 136 16.31 11.56 -16.51
C ARG A 136 15.05 12.39 -16.34
N ASP A 137 15.23 13.59 -15.79
CA ASP A 137 14.19 14.60 -15.73
C ASP A 137 13.79 14.99 -17.17
N PRO A 138 12.49 14.92 -17.54
CA PRO A 138 12.06 15.17 -18.92
C PRO A 138 12.36 16.58 -19.41
N ASP A 139 12.37 17.57 -18.52
CA ASP A 139 12.49 18.98 -18.87
C ASP A 139 13.95 19.43 -18.87
N THR A 140 14.74 18.95 -17.91
CA THR A 140 16.12 19.39 -17.69
C THR A 140 17.18 18.39 -18.18
N LEU A 141 16.78 17.16 -18.55
CA LEU A 141 17.64 16.03 -18.94
C LEU A 141 18.67 15.59 -17.89
N LYS A 142 18.63 16.17 -16.69
CA LYS A 142 19.51 15.82 -15.58
C LYS A 142 19.05 14.51 -14.95
N MET A 143 20.00 13.72 -14.45
CA MET A 143 19.66 12.56 -13.63
C MET A 143 19.05 13.06 -12.31
N ILE A 144 17.86 12.54 -12.00
CA ILE A 144 17.15 12.81 -10.76
C ILE A 144 16.78 11.49 -10.08
N MET A 145 16.80 11.49 -8.76
CA MET A 145 16.26 10.39 -7.96
C MET A 145 14.75 10.59 -7.82
N GLN A 146 13.97 9.83 -8.57
CA GLN A 146 12.53 9.85 -8.41
C GLN A 146 12.14 9.02 -7.19
N ARG A 147 11.25 9.58 -6.36
CA ARG A 147 10.68 8.92 -5.18
C ARG A 147 9.19 8.76 -5.35
N LYS A 148 8.69 7.52 -5.33
CA LYS A 148 7.25 7.23 -5.43
C LYS A 148 6.81 6.32 -4.29
N VAL A 149 5.62 6.57 -3.78
CA VAL A 149 4.97 5.66 -2.81
C VAL A 149 4.02 4.78 -3.60
N TYR A 150 4.20 3.46 -3.52
CA TYR A 150 3.31 2.48 -4.11
C TYR A 150 2.46 1.82 -3.02
N MET A 151 1.26 1.37 -3.38
CA MET A 151 0.33 0.62 -2.54
C MET A 151 -0.41 -0.43 -3.36
N ARG A 152 -0.97 -1.44 -2.70
CA ARG A 152 -1.84 -2.45 -3.32
C ARG A 152 -3.25 -1.89 -3.46
N GLU A 153 -3.81 -2.04 -4.65
CA GLU A 153 -5.24 -1.88 -4.93
C GLU A 153 -5.68 -3.11 -5.71
N GLU A 154 -6.47 -3.97 -5.08
CA GLU A 154 -6.69 -5.34 -5.54
C GLU A 154 -5.34 -6.05 -5.80
N SER A 155 -5.21 -6.78 -6.90
CA SER A 155 -3.97 -7.46 -7.29
C SER A 155 -2.90 -6.57 -7.93
N HIS A 156 -3.07 -5.23 -7.92
CA HIS A 156 -2.19 -4.32 -8.66
C HIS A 156 -1.45 -3.29 -7.78
N ASN A 157 -0.22 -2.98 -8.19
CA ASN A 157 0.61 -1.94 -7.58
C ASN A 157 0.26 -0.55 -8.17
N LYS A 158 -0.28 0.36 -7.35
CA LYS A 158 -0.65 1.74 -7.77
C LYS A 158 0.15 2.79 -7.01
N VAL A 159 0.41 3.92 -7.68
CA VAL A 159 1.06 5.08 -7.05
C VAL A 159 0.06 5.74 -6.10
N ALA A 160 0.46 5.98 -4.85
CA ALA A 160 -0.35 6.67 -3.87
C ALA A 160 -0.52 8.16 -4.23
N THR A 161 -1.72 8.70 -4.00
CA THR A 161 -1.99 10.14 -4.15
C THR A 161 -1.30 10.95 -3.06
N LYS A 162 -1.15 12.26 -3.27
CA LYS A 162 -0.55 13.16 -2.27
C LYS A 162 -1.28 13.10 -0.93
N ASP A 163 -2.61 13.01 -0.96
CA ASP A 163 -3.48 12.87 0.21
C ASP A 163 -3.21 11.58 0.98
N LYS A 164 -3.11 10.43 0.28
CA LYS A 164 -2.75 9.15 0.91
C LYS A 164 -1.35 9.18 1.52
N VAL A 165 -0.37 9.75 0.83
CA VAL A 165 0.99 9.92 1.37
C VAL A 165 0.98 10.83 2.61
N CYS A 166 0.19 11.91 2.58
CA CYS A 166 0.03 12.79 3.73
C CYS A 166 -0.62 12.07 4.91
N LEU A 167 -1.65 11.26 4.67
CA LEU A 167 -2.30 10.42 5.68
C LEU A 167 -1.30 9.47 6.34
N MET A 168 -0.54 8.70 5.55
CA MET A 168 0.47 7.76 6.04
C MET A 168 1.47 8.45 6.97
N LYS A 169 2.01 9.60 6.56
CA LYS A 169 2.91 10.41 7.39
C LYS A 169 2.25 10.93 8.67
N ALA A 170 0.98 11.30 8.59
CA ALA A 170 0.25 11.89 9.71
C ALA A 170 -0.09 10.87 10.79
N ILE A 171 -0.36 9.60 10.44
CA ILE A 171 -0.71 8.53 11.39
C ILE A 171 0.29 8.42 12.53
N ARG A 172 1.59 8.55 12.23
CA ARG A 172 2.70 8.47 13.20
C ARG A 172 2.77 9.63 14.19
N ASN A 173 2.15 10.76 13.88
CA ASN A 173 2.23 11.96 14.70
C ASN A 173 1.00 12.05 15.61
N PRO A 174 1.10 12.53 16.87
CA PRO A 174 -0.07 12.74 17.73
C PRO A 174 -1.17 13.52 17.00
N LEU A 175 -2.41 13.03 17.10
CA LEU A 175 -3.55 13.71 16.48
C LEU A 175 -3.81 15.03 17.20
N LYS A 176 -3.64 16.13 16.48
CA LYS A 176 -4.04 17.47 16.94
C LYS A 176 -5.38 17.80 16.29
N LEU A 177 -6.45 17.68 17.05
CA LEU A 177 -7.79 17.96 16.58
C LEU A 177 -8.35 19.21 17.29
N SER A 178 -8.82 20.17 16.51
CA SER A 178 -9.57 21.34 16.99
C SER A 178 -10.85 21.46 16.19
N PHE A 179 -11.99 21.70 16.84
CA PHE A 179 -13.27 21.95 16.16
C PHE A 179 -13.52 23.45 16.04
N GLY A 180 -12.71 24.10 15.20
CA GLY A 180 -12.82 25.52 14.88
C GLY A 180 -13.89 25.80 13.83
N THR A 181 -13.84 27.01 13.28
CA THR A 181 -14.76 27.48 12.25
C THR A 181 -14.65 26.65 10.98
N ASN A 182 -13.44 26.27 10.58
CA ASN A 182 -13.18 25.56 9.32
C ASN A 182 -13.70 24.13 9.34
N GLU A 183 -13.52 23.42 10.46
CA GLU A 183 -14.01 22.05 10.63
C GLU A 183 -15.55 22.02 10.64
N LYS A 184 -16.19 22.97 11.32
CA LYS A 184 -17.66 23.11 11.31
C LYS A 184 -18.18 23.43 9.92
N MET A 185 -17.49 24.32 9.19
CA MET A 185 -17.83 24.67 7.81
C MET A 185 -17.73 23.45 6.88
N LEU A 186 -16.63 22.71 6.95
CA LEU A 186 -16.40 21.49 6.17
C LEU A 186 -17.46 20.42 6.44
N LEU A 187 -17.72 20.10 7.71
CA LEU A 187 -18.73 19.10 8.07
C LEU A 187 -20.14 19.57 7.70
N GLY A 188 -20.42 20.87 7.80
CA GLY A 188 -21.67 21.46 7.32
C GLY A 188 -21.85 21.35 5.80
N TYR A 189 -20.76 21.54 5.04
CA TYR A 189 -20.75 21.36 3.60
C TYR A 189 -21.00 19.89 3.20
N LEU A 190 -20.29 18.95 3.83
CA LEU A 190 -20.41 17.51 3.54
C LEU A 190 -21.75 16.89 3.96
N LYS A 191 -22.55 17.56 4.79
CA LYS A 191 -23.94 17.15 5.06
C LYS A 191 -24.88 17.42 3.88
N LYS A 192 -24.52 18.37 3.01
CA LYS A 192 -25.34 18.81 1.86
C LYS A 192 -24.79 18.33 0.53
N ASN A 193 -23.52 17.94 0.49
CA ASN A 193 -22.79 17.54 -0.71
C ASN A 193 -22.10 16.19 -0.45
N PRO A 194 -22.04 15.28 -1.43
CA PRO A 194 -21.53 13.93 -1.22
C PRO A 194 -20.03 13.88 -0.93
N SER A 195 -19.26 14.83 -1.46
CA SER A 195 -17.81 14.85 -1.30
C SER A 195 -17.23 16.25 -1.48
N ILE A 196 -15.94 16.39 -1.13
CA ILE A 196 -15.13 17.58 -1.39
C ILE A 196 -13.67 17.17 -1.64
N THR A 197 -12.97 17.88 -2.50
CA THR A 197 -11.51 17.75 -2.71
C THR A 197 -10.73 18.69 -1.79
N ALA A 198 -9.42 18.49 -1.67
CA ALA A 198 -8.58 19.40 -0.90
C ALA A 198 -8.53 20.82 -1.49
N ASP A 199 -8.55 20.94 -2.83
CA ASP A 199 -8.58 22.23 -3.54
C ASP A 199 -9.91 22.96 -3.34
N GLU A 200 -11.03 22.24 -3.43
CA GLU A 200 -12.36 22.80 -3.14
C GLU A 200 -12.46 23.27 -1.69
N PHE A 201 -11.96 22.49 -0.74
CA PHE A 201 -11.99 22.88 0.67
C PHE A 201 -11.08 24.09 0.95
N SER A 202 -9.88 24.13 0.35
CA SER A 202 -8.97 25.27 0.43
C SER A 202 -9.64 26.55 -0.05
N SER A 203 -10.34 26.48 -1.18
CA SER A 203 -11.08 27.59 -1.77
C SER A 203 -12.29 27.99 -0.92
N LEU A 204 -13.07 27.00 -0.46
CA LEU A 204 -14.26 27.20 0.37
C LEU A 204 -13.94 27.90 1.70
N ALA A 205 -12.90 27.44 2.39
CA ALA A 205 -12.51 27.97 3.70
C ALA A 205 -11.56 29.18 3.62
N GLY A 206 -11.10 29.54 2.41
CA GLY A 206 -10.15 30.65 2.21
C GLY A 206 -8.81 30.42 2.93
N ILE A 207 -8.33 29.17 2.98
CA ILE A 207 -7.10 28.78 3.67
C ILE A 207 -6.06 28.19 2.72
N PRO A 208 -4.76 28.30 3.01
CA PRO A 208 -3.72 27.66 2.19
C PRO A 208 -3.92 26.15 2.05
N MET A 209 -3.59 25.60 0.88
CA MET A 209 -3.76 24.18 0.54
C MET A 209 -3.15 23.23 1.60
N GLN A 210 -1.97 23.57 2.13
CA GLN A 210 -1.34 22.77 3.19
C GLN A 210 -2.20 22.71 4.47
N LYS A 211 -2.84 23.82 4.85
CA LYS A 211 -3.74 23.87 6.02
C LYS A 211 -5.04 23.11 5.74
N ALA A 212 -5.59 23.24 4.54
CA ALA A 212 -6.75 22.47 4.10
C ALA A 212 -6.49 20.96 4.18
N MET A 213 -5.37 20.49 3.60
CA MET A 213 -4.95 19.09 3.69
C MET A 213 -4.75 18.65 5.14
N GLN A 214 -4.07 19.44 5.98
CA GLN A 214 -3.87 19.08 7.39
C GLN A 214 -5.19 18.91 8.15
N THR A 215 -6.16 19.80 7.94
CA THR A 215 -7.48 19.70 8.56
C THR A 215 -8.25 18.48 8.05
N LEU A 216 -8.24 18.23 6.73
CA LEU A 216 -8.89 17.06 6.13
C LEU A 216 -8.28 15.75 6.67
N ILE A 217 -6.96 15.64 6.68
CA ILE A 217 -6.25 14.47 7.21
C ILE A 217 -6.51 14.30 8.70
N ALA A 218 -6.57 15.37 9.49
CA ALA A 218 -6.93 15.28 10.91
C ALA A 218 -8.35 14.72 11.12
N LEU A 219 -9.31 15.12 10.29
CA LEU A 219 -10.68 14.61 10.34
C LEU A 219 -10.82 13.18 9.81
N VAL A 220 -10.00 12.78 8.84
CA VAL A 220 -9.90 11.37 8.42
C VAL A 220 -9.38 10.53 9.57
N ARG A 221 -8.30 10.98 10.22
CA ARG A 221 -7.69 10.29 11.36
C ARG A 221 -8.60 10.23 12.59
N SER A 222 -9.52 11.19 12.76
CA SER A 222 -10.52 11.15 13.81
C SER A 222 -11.73 10.26 13.49
N GLY A 223 -11.84 9.76 12.26
CA GLY A 223 -13.00 8.98 11.78
C GLY A 223 -14.24 9.82 11.45
N ALA A 224 -14.13 11.15 11.41
CA ALA A 224 -15.26 12.03 11.07
C ALA A 224 -15.60 12.00 9.57
N ILE A 225 -14.58 11.80 8.73
CA ILE A 225 -14.69 11.70 7.27
C ILE A 225 -13.80 10.55 6.77
N LYS A 226 -14.04 10.08 5.54
CA LYS A 226 -13.20 9.10 4.85
C LYS A 226 -12.48 9.74 3.66
N LEU A 227 -11.24 9.32 3.44
CA LEU A 227 -10.48 9.62 2.21
C LEU A 227 -10.78 8.53 1.17
N CYS A 228 -11.29 8.94 0.02
CA CYS A 228 -11.57 8.09 -1.13
C CYS A 228 -10.65 8.46 -2.29
N THR A 229 -10.37 7.50 -3.18
CA THR A 229 -9.57 7.72 -4.37
C THR A 229 -10.30 7.15 -5.58
N LYS A 230 -10.34 7.92 -6.67
CA LYS A 230 -10.84 7.46 -7.97
C LYS A 230 -9.83 7.85 -9.04
N GLY A 231 -9.18 6.84 -9.63
CA GLY A 231 -8.08 7.07 -10.56
C GLY A 231 -6.91 7.77 -9.87
N ARG A 232 -6.61 9.02 -10.26
CA ARG A 232 -5.53 9.84 -9.67
C ARG A 232 -6.04 10.92 -8.71
N GLU A 233 -7.35 11.03 -8.54
CA GLU A 233 -7.97 12.07 -7.74
C GLU A 233 -8.36 11.55 -6.35
N SER A 234 -8.23 12.42 -5.36
CA SER A 234 -8.62 12.16 -3.97
C SER A 234 -9.76 13.09 -3.57
N PHE A 235 -10.75 12.53 -2.90
CA PHE A 235 -11.89 13.27 -2.37
C PHE A 235 -12.26 12.74 -1.00
N TYR A 236 -12.95 13.56 -0.24
CA TYR A 236 -13.32 13.31 1.14
C TYR A 236 -14.84 13.30 1.26
N SER A 237 -15.37 12.37 2.05
CA SER A 237 -16.82 12.24 2.28
C SER A 237 -17.10 11.90 3.73
N LEU A 238 -18.34 12.08 4.20
CA LEU A 238 -18.70 11.64 5.56
C LEU A 238 -18.53 10.12 5.69
N GLN A 239 -18.12 9.67 6.88
CA GLN A 239 -17.95 8.24 7.15
C GLN A 239 -19.25 7.44 6.89
N ASN A 240 -20.40 8.05 7.19
CA ASN A 240 -21.75 7.45 7.11
C ASN A 240 -22.59 7.98 5.93
N GLY A 241 -21.94 8.53 4.90
CA GLY A 241 -22.58 9.00 3.66
C GLY A 241 -22.28 8.11 2.47
#